data_AF-A0A3D5D1G7-F1
#
_entry.id   AF-A0A3D5D1G7-F1
#
_cell.length_a   1.000
_cell.length_b   1.000
_cell.length_c   1.000
_cell.angle_alpha   90.00
_cell.angle_beta   90.00
_cell.angle_gamma   90.00
#
_symmetry.space_group_name_H-M   'P 1'
#
loop_
_entity.id
_entity.type
_entity.pdbx_description
1 polymer ?
#
loop_
_entity_poly.entity_id
_entity_poly.type
_entity_poly.pdbx_seq_one_letter_code
_entity_poly.pdbx_strand_id
1 'polypeptide(L)'
;TAADRAGTFNNSGYLHQQDCNDEAINSTTYMRLMQQAGLMQFHQILDTRTRKFFLTGWPHSAAVIKEDSSQAEYAVDSWFYDNGYPATIVPMATWKAGYIPQDSPILERNDKAEPVNGE
;
A
#
# COMPACT_ATOMS: atom_id res chain seq x y z
N THR A 1 10.07 -7.41 4.02
CA THR A 1 11.54 -7.60 4.10
C THR A 1 12.22 -6.39 3.50
N ALA A 2 13.49 -6.09 3.82
CA ALA A 2 14.17 -4.89 3.33
C ALA A 2 14.42 -4.86 1.80
N ALA A 3 14.14 -5.97 1.11
CA ALA A 3 14.31 -6.10 -0.34
C ALA A 3 13.01 -5.85 -1.13
N ASP A 4 11.89 -5.61 -0.44
CA ASP A 4 10.61 -5.29 -1.08
C ASP A 4 10.65 -3.89 -1.71
N ARG A 5 10.16 -3.79 -2.94
CA ARG A 5 10.18 -2.59 -3.75
C ARG A 5 8.77 -2.11 -4.08
N ALA A 6 8.63 -0.81 -4.32
CA ALA A 6 7.37 -0.19 -4.72
C ALA A 6 6.75 -0.90 -5.93
N GLY A 7 5.46 -1.24 -5.81
CA GLY A 7 4.71 -1.88 -6.88
C GLY A 7 4.95 -3.39 -7.03
N THR A 8 3.95 -4.10 -7.53
CA THR A 8 4.01 -5.57 -7.71
C THR A 8 4.49 -6.01 -9.09
N PHE A 9 3.99 -5.39 -10.17
CA PHE A 9 4.08 -5.97 -11.52
C PHE A 9 5.48 -5.95 -12.14
N ASN A 10 6.27 -4.90 -11.87
CA ASN A 10 7.65 -4.80 -12.38
C ASN A 10 8.67 -5.46 -11.44
N ASN A 11 8.23 -6.04 -10.31
CA ASN A 11 9.10 -6.62 -9.30
C ASN A 11 8.83 -8.12 -9.02
N SER A 12 7.95 -8.78 -9.78
CA SER A 12 7.56 -10.19 -9.53
C SER A 12 8.70 -11.20 -9.60
N GLY A 13 9.82 -10.85 -10.25
CA GLY A 13 11.04 -11.65 -10.30
C GLY A 13 12.02 -11.43 -9.14
N TYR A 14 11.75 -10.49 -8.22
CA TYR A 14 12.63 -10.20 -7.09
C TYR A 14 12.28 -11.07 -5.90
N LEU A 15 13.31 -11.70 -5.32
CA LEU A 15 13.16 -12.49 -4.11
C LEU A 15 12.69 -11.58 -2.96
N HIS A 16 11.61 -11.99 -2.29
CA HIS A 16 10.96 -11.28 -1.17
C HIS A 16 10.09 -10.06 -1.51
N GLN A 17 9.66 -9.91 -2.77
CA GLN A 17 8.67 -8.91 -3.17
C GLN A 17 7.27 -9.21 -2.59
N GLN A 18 6.59 -8.18 -2.09
CA GLN A 18 5.21 -8.24 -1.62
C GLN A 18 4.25 -7.78 -2.72
N ASP A 19 3.05 -8.39 -2.74
CA ASP A 19 1.95 -7.89 -3.55
C ASP A 19 1.06 -6.90 -2.79
N CYS A 20 0.10 -6.27 -3.47
CA CYS A 20 -0.81 -5.31 -2.83
C CYS A 20 -1.66 -5.91 -1.69
N ASN A 21 -1.91 -7.22 -1.70
CA ASN A 21 -2.67 -7.89 -0.66
C ASN A 21 -1.80 -8.15 0.57
N ASP A 22 -0.56 -8.60 0.37
CA ASP A 22 0.44 -8.75 1.42
C ASP A 22 0.69 -7.41 2.13
N GLU A 23 0.89 -6.34 1.36
CA GLU A 23 1.08 -4.98 1.87
C GLU A 23 -0.13 -4.49 2.70
N ALA A 24 -1.35 -4.72 2.20
CA ALA A 24 -2.57 -4.36 2.92
C ALA A 24 -2.75 -5.16 4.22
N ILE A 25 -2.45 -6.45 4.22
CA ILE A 25 -2.54 -7.32 5.41
C ILE A 25 -1.48 -6.93 6.44
N ASN A 26 -0.24 -6.71 6.02
CA ASN A 26 0.86 -6.30 6.90
C ASN A 26 0.56 -4.94 7.55
N SER A 27 0.15 -3.95 6.76
CA SER A 27 -0.26 -2.64 7.26
C SER A 27 -1.41 -2.74 8.26
N THR A 28 -2.45 -3.54 7.96
CA THR A 28 -3.56 -3.78 8.90
C THR A 28 -3.08 -4.41 10.21
N THR A 29 -2.14 -5.36 10.13
CA THR A 29 -1.58 -6.06 11.29
C THR A 29 -0.79 -5.11 12.18
N TYR A 30 0.10 -4.29 11.60
CA TYR A 30 0.86 -3.28 12.35
C TYR A 30 -0.06 -2.27 13.04
N MET A 31 -1.09 -1.78 12.34
CA MET A 31 -2.06 -0.88 12.96
C MET A 31 -2.79 -1.53 14.13
N ARG A 32 -3.19 -2.81 14.02
CA ARG A 32 -3.85 -3.52 15.13
C ARG A 32 -2.92 -3.65 16.35
N LEU A 33 -1.64 -3.92 16.13
CA LEU A 33 -0.64 -3.92 17.21
C LEU A 33 -0.46 -2.53 17.83
N MET A 34 -0.43 -1.47 17.03
CA MET A 34 -0.38 -0.09 17.52
C MET A 34 -1.63 0.27 18.34
N GLN A 35 -2.81 -0.17 17.91
CA GLN A 35 -4.06 0.02 18.66
C GLN A 35 -4.04 -0.72 20.00
N GLN A 36 -3.57 -1.97 20.03
CA GLN A 36 -3.42 -2.73 21.28
C GLN A 36 -2.41 -2.08 22.24
N ALA A 37 -1.36 -1.45 21.70
CA ALA A 37 -0.37 -0.70 22.48
C ALA A 37 -0.86 0.71 22.91
N GLY A 38 -2.08 1.12 22.55
CA GLY A 38 -2.62 2.45 22.89
C GLY A 38 -2.04 3.60 22.07
N LEU A 39 -1.35 3.30 20.96
CA LEU A 39 -0.75 4.29 20.05
C LEU A 39 -1.73 4.82 19.00
N MET A 40 -2.89 4.17 18.83
CA MET A 40 -3.99 4.65 17.98
C MET A 40 -5.24 4.90 18.84
N GLN A 41 -5.59 6.17 19.05
CA GLN A 41 -6.67 6.57 19.96
C GLN A 41 -7.84 7.30 19.27
N PHE A 42 -7.63 7.83 18.07
CA PHE A 42 -8.60 8.66 17.35
C PHE A 42 -9.17 7.98 16.09
N HIS A 43 -8.73 6.74 15.83
CA HIS A 43 -9.04 6.03 14.61
C HIS A 43 -9.40 4.57 14.91
N GLN A 44 -10.43 4.10 14.23
CA GLN A 44 -10.82 2.69 14.15
C GLN A 44 -10.18 2.05 12.93
N ILE A 45 -9.67 0.83 13.09
CA ILE A 45 -9.14 0.03 11.98
C ILE A 45 -10.30 -0.77 11.39
N LEU A 46 -10.51 -0.65 10.09
CA LEU A 46 -11.54 -1.36 9.36
C LEU A 46 -10.95 -2.50 8.51
N ASP A 47 -11.82 -3.33 7.94
CA ASP A 47 -11.41 -4.29 6.92
C ASP A 47 -10.83 -3.60 5.70
N THR A 48 -9.89 -4.27 5.03
CA THR A 48 -9.26 -3.78 3.80
C THR A 48 -10.30 -3.43 2.75
N ARG A 49 -9.96 -2.48 1.87
CA ARG A 49 -10.80 -2.11 0.72
C ARG A 49 -10.05 -2.40 -0.56
N THR A 50 -10.78 -2.86 -1.55
CA THR A 50 -10.24 -3.17 -2.87
C THR A 50 -10.89 -2.27 -3.92
N ARG A 51 -10.08 -1.68 -4.78
CA ARG A 51 -10.52 -0.95 -5.99
C ARG A 51 -10.09 -1.71 -7.23
N LYS A 52 -10.84 -1.57 -8.33
CA LYS A 52 -10.41 -2.05 -9.64
C LYS A 52 -9.41 -1.03 -10.18
N PHE A 53 -8.12 -1.26 -9.97
CA PHE A 53 -7.10 -0.29 -10.31
C PHE A 53 -5.86 -0.98 -10.85
N PHE A 54 -5.89 -1.35 -12.13
CA PHE A 54 -4.73 -1.48 -13.00
C PHE A 54 -5.21 -1.24 -14.44
N LEU A 55 -4.33 -0.75 -15.33
CA LEU A 55 -4.57 -0.66 -16.78
C LEU A 55 -4.98 -2.02 -17.40
N THR A 56 -4.78 -3.11 -16.67
CA THR A 56 -5.07 -4.51 -17.03
C THR A 56 -6.20 -5.16 -16.21
N GLY A 57 -6.90 -4.42 -15.33
CA GLY A 57 -8.09 -4.92 -14.60
C GLY A 57 -7.84 -5.69 -13.30
N TRP A 58 -6.63 -5.70 -12.76
CA TRP A 58 -6.33 -6.35 -11.49
C TRP A 58 -6.89 -5.57 -10.27
N PRO A 59 -7.21 -6.25 -9.16
CA PRO A 59 -7.64 -5.61 -7.92
C PRO A 59 -6.45 -5.00 -7.17
N HIS A 60 -6.61 -3.78 -6.65
CA HIS A 60 -5.66 -3.14 -5.73
C HIS A 60 -6.30 -2.99 -4.35
N SER A 61 -5.66 -3.55 -3.33
CA SER A 61 -6.16 -3.56 -1.95
C SER A 61 -5.33 -2.65 -1.06
N ALA A 62 -5.98 -1.99 -0.09
CA ALA A 62 -5.30 -1.19 0.93
C ALA A 62 -5.92 -1.41 2.31
N ALA A 63 -5.13 -1.16 3.35
CA ALA A 63 -5.61 -1.09 4.72
C ALA A 63 -6.46 0.17 4.92
N VAL A 64 -7.36 0.15 5.91
CA VAL A 64 -8.32 1.24 6.11
C VAL A 64 -8.40 1.65 7.56
N ILE A 65 -8.39 2.96 7.76
CA ILE A 65 -8.70 3.60 9.05
C ILE A 65 -9.91 4.52 8.89
N LYS A 66 -10.68 4.64 9.97
CA LYS A 66 -11.80 5.57 10.08
C LYS A 66 -11.59 6.48 11.27
N GLU A 67 -11.64 7.78 11.05
CA GLU A 67 -11.52 8.77 12.12
C GLU A 67 -12.80 8.79 12.98
N ASP A 68 -12.65 8.77 14.29
CA ASP A 68 -13.79 8.69 15.22
C ASP A 68 -14.66 9.96 15.23
N SER A 69 -14.04 11.13 15.10
CA SER A 69 -14.72 12.43 15.20
C SER A 69 -15.59 12.72 13.97
N SER A 70 -15.06 12.49 12.78
CA SER A 70 -15.68 12.84 11.50
C SER A 70 -16.35 11.66 10.82
N GLN A 71 -16.06 10.43 11.25
CA GLN A 71 -16.40 9.18 10.57
C GLN A 71 -15.81 9.09 9.14
N ALA A 72 -14.82 9.92 8.80
CA ALA A 72 -14.14 9.87 7.51
C ALA A 72 -13.26 8.62 7.40
N GLU A 73 -13.35 7.94 6.26
CA GLU A 73 -12.49 6.80 5.93
C GLU A 73 -11.26 7.26 5.14
N TYR A 74 -10.11 6.68 5.47
CA TYR A 74 -8.84 6.90 4.79
C TYR A 74 -8.25 5.55 4.38
N ALA A 75 -7.69 5.51 3.18
CA ALA A 75 -6.86 4.40 2.75
C ALA A 75 -5.45 4.60 3.31
N VAL A 76 -4.88 3.54 3.87
CA VAL A 76 -3.48 3.45 4.31
C VAL A 76 -2.80 2.45 3.39
N ASP A 77 -1.96 2.96 2.50
CA ASP A 77 -1.45 2.21 1.35
C ASP A 77 0.08 2.31 1.28
N SER A 78 0.76 1.21 1.63
CA SER A 78 2.22 1.09 1.61
C SER A 78 2.78 0.72 0.23
N TRP A 79 1.93 0.33 -0.72
CA TRP A 79 2.36 -0.22 -2.01
C TRP A 79 3.08 0.78 -2.93
N PHE A 80 2.87 2.08 -2.72
CA PHE A 80 3.40 3.14 -3.56
C PHE A 80 4.91 3.38 -3.41
N TYR A 81 5.55 2.85 -2.36
CA TYR A 81 6.97 3.08 -2.08
C TYR A 81 7.66 1.77 -1.69
N ASP A 82 8.99 1.77 -1.66
CA ASP A 82 9.75 0.61 -1.18
C ASP A 82 9.44 0.38 0.32
N ASN A 83 9.51 -0.87 0.78
CA ASN A 83 9.25 -1.16 2.18
C ASN A 83 10.22 -0.39 3.11
N GLY A 84 9.68 0.15 4.20
CA GLY A 84 10.39 1.01 5.15
C GLY A 84 10.10 2.49 4.95
N TYR A 85 9.50 2.88 3.82
CA TYR A 85 8.94 4.22 3.65
C TYR A 85 7.58 4.34 4.35
N PRO A 86 7.17 5.57 4.76
CA PRO A 86 5.84 5.79 5.30
C PRO A 86 4.73 5.41 4.30
N ALA A 87 3.68 4.74 4.80
CA ALA A 87 2.50 4.46 4.00
C ALA A 87 1.78 5.77 3.60
N THR A 88 1.21 5.77 2.40
CA THR A 88 0.36 6.87 1.93
C THR A 88 -0.97 6.83 2.66
N ILE A 89 -1.39 7.96 3.23
CA ILE A 89 -2.71 8.10 3.86
C ILE A 89 -3.50 9.18 3.12
N VAL A 90 -4.59 8.78 2.47
CA VAL A 90 -5.45 9.68 1.69
C VAL A 90 -6.93 9.39 1.91
N PRO A 91 -7.82 10.38 1.72
CA PRO A 91 -9.26 10.15 1.81
C PRO A 91 -9.71 9.00 0.90
N MET A 92 -10.61 8.15 1.40
CA MET A 92 -11.06 6.95 0.69
C MET A 92 -11.63 7.25 -0.70
N ALA A 93 -12.32 8.39 -0.87
CA ALA A 93 -12.84 8.81 -2.17
C ALA A 93 -11.71 9.12 -3.17
N THR A 94 -10.67 9.84 -2.74
CA THR A 94 -9.48 10.14 -3.55
C THR A 94 -8.76 8.85 -3.92
N TRP A 95 -8.58 7.95 -2.97
CA TRP A 95 -8.00 6.64 -3.24
C TRP A 95 -8.85 5.86 -4.25
N LYS A 96 -10.16 5.73 -4.08
CA LYS A 96 -11.02 5.01 -5.06
C LYS A 96 -11.00 5.63 -6.46
N ALA A 97 -10.72 6.93 -6.60
CA ALA A 97 -10.60 7.62 -7.88
C ALA A 97 -9.29 7.33 -8.65
N GLY A 98 -8.44 6.43 -8.14
CA GLY A 98 -7.22 6.03 -8.84
C GLY A 98 -5.98 6.84 -8.44
N TYR A 99 -5.96 7.39 -7.22
CA TYR A 99 -4.80 8.09 -6.69
C TYR A 99 -3.51 7.27 -6.79
N ILE A 100 -2.46 7.96 -7.24
CA ILE A 100 -1.05 7.58 -7.21
C ILE A 100 -0.26 8.84 -6.78
N PRO A 101 0.65 8.75 -5.80
CA PRO A 101 1.54 9.86 -5.46
C PRO A 101 2.45 10.24 -6.66
N GLN A 102 2.64 11.54 -6.90
CA GLN A 102 3.42 12.01 -8.05
C GLN A 102 4.91 11.67 -7.96
N ASP A 103 5.43 11.53 -6.75
CA ASP A 103 6.81 11.16 -6.43
C ASP A 103 6.98 9.64 -6.21
N SER A 104 5.94 8.85 -6.49
CA SER A 104 6.01 7.41 -6.32
C SER A 104 6.94 6.77 -7.35
N PRO A 105 7.89 5.91 -6.93
CA PRO A 105 8.77 5.18 -7.84
C PRO A 105 8.03 4.30 -8.86
N ILE A 106 6.75 4.02 -8.66
CA ILE A 106 5.94 3.25 -9.62
C ILE A 106 5.71 4.01 -10.93
N LEU A 107 5.79 5.35 -10.91
CA LEU A 107 5.60 6.19 -12.09
C LEU A 107 6.87 6.31 -12.94
N GLU A 108 8.04 6.24 -12.30
CA GLU A 108 9.34 6.46 -12.95
C GLU A 108 9.97 5.17 -13.50
N ARG A 109 9.59 4.00 -12.97
CA ARG A 109 10.12 2.72 -13.45
C ARG A 109 9.49 2.32 -14.77
N ASN A 110 10.07 2.79 -15.87
CA ASN A 110 9.84 2.30 -17.23
C ASN A 110 9.81 0.76 -17.24
N ASP A 111 8.88 0.19 -18.01
CA ASP A 111 8.55 -1.24 -18.17
C ASP A 111 9.70 -2.13 -18.71
N LYS A 112 10.93 -1.65 -18.70
CA LYS A 112 12.12 -2.43 -19.00
C LYS A 112 12.70 -2.91 -17.68
N ALA A 113 12.23 -4.08 -17.24
CA ALA A 113 12.97 -4.88 -16.30
C ALA A 113 14.41 -5.04 -16.85
N GLU A 114 15.37 -4.34 -16.24
CA GLU A 114 16.77 -4.70 -16.46
C GLU A 114 16.97 -6.12 -15.91
N PRO A 115 17.55 -7.04 -16.70
CA PRO A 115 17.83 -8.38 -16.20
C PRO A 115 18.80 -8.24 -15.04
N VAL A 116 18.41 -8.77 -13.88
CA VAL A 116 19.33 -8.98 -12.76
C VAL A 116 20.40 -9.96 -13.24
N ASN A 117 21.54 -9.42 -13.67
CA ASN A 117 22.76 -10.18 -13.94
C ASN A 117 23.59 -10.26 -12.65
N GLY A 118 23.81 -11.49 -12.17
CA GLY A 118 24.89 -11.88 -11.24
C GLY A 118 24.66 -11.52 -9.77
N GLU A 119 24.97 -12.36 -8.78
CA GLU A 119 25.82 -13.57 -8.70
C GLU A 119 25.16 -14.66 -7.84
#